data_AF-A0A920KPZ8-F1
#
_entry.id   AF-A0A920KPZ8-F1
#
_cell.length_a   1.000
_cell.length_b   1.000
_cell.length_c   1.000
_cell.angle_alpha   90.00
_cell.angle_beta   90.00
_cell.angle_gamma   90.00
#
_symmetry.space_group_name_H-M   'P 1'
#
loop_
_entity.id
_entity.type
_entity.pdbx_description
1 polymer ?
#
loop_
_entity_poly.entity_id
_entity_poly.type
_entity_poly.pdbx_seq_one_letter_code
_entity_poly.pdbx_strand_id
1 'polypeptide(L)' 'MSVAIWRQGRRNSLPLRQRCKNSLDAMRVFGGYSYSPEYEIERFYRDAPLLCIGEGTNEIQRMIIAKQMVARAS' A
#
# COMPACT_ATOMS: atom_id res chain seq x y z
N MET A 1 15.08 12.05 24.43
CA MET A 1 14.73 12.16 23.00
C MET A 1 14.56 10.76 22.36
N SER A 2 13.49 10.00 22.67
CA SER A 2 13.34 8.64 22.10
C SER A 2 11.89 8.19 21.79
N VAL A 3 10.89 9.08 21.94
CA VAL A 3 9.46 8.71 21.79
C VAL A 3 8.82 9.30 20.52
N ALA A 4 9.48 10.24 19.83
CA ALA A 4 8.91 10.94 18.69
C ALA A 4 8.94 10.14 17.36
N ILE A 5 9.92 9.23 17.19
CA ILE A 5 10.10 8.46 15.95
C ILE A 5 8.96 7.44 15.75
N TRP A 6 8.46 6.83 16.83
CA TRP A 6 7.38 5.84 16.78
C TRP A 6 5.98 6.42 16.48
N ARG A 7 5.79 7.74 16.63
CA ARG A 7 4.53 8.43 16.33
C ARG A 7 4.42 8.81 14.84
N GLN A 8 5.54 8.85 14.13
CA GLN A 8 5.63 9.18 12.70
C GLN A 8 5.41 7.95 11.80
N GLY A 9 5.83 6.75 12.24
CA GLY A 9 5.69 5.50 11.46
C GLY A 9 4.25 4.99 11.27
N ARG A 10 3.31 5.40 12.14
CA ARG A 10 1.88 5.01 12.01
C ARG A 10 1.09 5.82 10.98
N ARG A 11 1.68 6.84 10.36
CA ARG A 11 0.96 7.75 9.46
C ARG A 11 1.14 7.43 7.96
N ASN A 12 2.12 6.61 7.58
CA ASN A 12 2.49 6.44 6.16
C ASN A 12 2.11 5.08 5.55
N SER A 13 1.51 4.16 6.30
CA SER A 13 1.02 2.90 5.77
C SER A 13 -0.44 3.07 5.31
N LEU A 14 -0.65 3.72 4.17
CA LEU A 14 -1.93 3.51 3.47
C LEU A 14 -2.09 1.99 3.29
N PRO A 15 -3.25 1.40 3.63
CA PRO A 15 -3.49 -0.02 3.47
C PRO A 15 -3.06 -0.46 2.07
N LEU A 16 -2.41 -1.62 1.90
CA LEU A 16 -1.93 -2.09 0.59
C LEU A 16 -3.03 -2.02 -0.49
N ARG A 17 -4.27 -2.33 -0.09
CA ARG A 17 -5.48 -2.20 -0.92
C ARG A 17 -5.72 -0.77 -1.44
N GLN A 18 -5.38 0.24 -0.66
CA GLN A 18 -5.55 1.65 -1.02
C GLN A 18 -4.56 2.07 -2.11
N ARG A 19 -3.37 1.47 -2.17
CA ARG A 19 -2.38 1.78 -3.23
C ARG A 19 -2.89 1.35 -4.61
N CYS A 20 -3.32 0.10 -4.73
CA CYS A 20 -3.92 -0.43 -5.96
C CYS A 20 -5.20 0.34 -6.37
N LYS A 21 -6.04 0.74 -5.41
CA LYS A 21 -7.23 1.58 -5.67
C LYS A 21 -6.86 2.96 -6.20
N ASN A 22 -5.89 3.62 -5.58
CA ASN A 22 -5.46 4.96 -5.99
C ASN A 22 -4.90 4.97 -7.42
N SER A 23 -4.13 3.94 -7.81
CA SER A 23 -3.63 3.83 -9.19
C SER A 23 -4.76 3.63 -10.21
N LEU A 24 -5.78 2.83 -9.87
CA LEU A 24 -6.96 2.62 -10.71
C LEU A 24 -7.83 3.89 -10.83
N ASP A 25 -8.00 4.61 -9.73
CA ASP A 25 -8.78 5.85 -9.72
C ASP A 25 -8.05 6.96 -10.49
N ALA A 26 -6.72 7.00 -10.40
CA ALA A 26 -5.94 7.90 -11.22
C ALA A 26 -6.05 7.55 -12.71
N MET A 27 -5.99 6.27 -13.10
CA MET A 27 -6.28 5.87 -14.50
C MET A 27 -7.65 6.35 -14.99
N ARG A 28 -8.69 6.29 -14.14
CA ARG A 28 -10.03 6.81 -14.51
C ARG A 28 -10.03 8.31 -14.77
N VAL A 29 -9.23 9.08 -14.03
CA VAL A 29 -9.12 10.55 -14.21
C VAL A 29 -8.33 10.89 -15.49
N PHE A 30 -7.26 10.16 -15.78
CA PHE A 30 -6.42 10.41 -16.96
C PHE A 30 -7.01 9.82 -18.27
N GLY A 31 -7.96 8.89 -18.18
CA GLY A 31 -8.65 8.31 -19.33
C GLY A 31 -7.68 7.67 -20.32
N GLY A 32 -7.89 7.87 -21.63
CA GLY A 32 -7.04 7.28 -22.67
C GLY A 32 -5.56 7.69 -22.60
N TYR A 33 -5.24 8.84 -21.98
CA TYR A 33 -3.86 9.31 -21.83
C TYR A 33 -3.04 8.49 -20.83
N SER A 34 -3.69 7.68 -19.98
CA SER A 34 -2.96 6.87 -19.00
C SER A 34 -2.19 5.70 -19.61
N TYR A 35 -2.40 5.41 -20.90
CA TYR A 35 -1.70 4.35 -21.63
C TYR A 35 -0.47 4.86 -22.39
N SER A 36 -0.31 6.18 -22.51
CA SER A 36 0.84 6.76 -23.20
C SER A 36 2.07 6.73 -22.30
N PRO A 37 3.23 6.27 -22.81
CA PRO A 37 4.48 6.17 -22.04
C PRO A 37 5.07 7.53 -21.65
N GLU A 38 4.52 8.61 -22.19
CA GLU A 38 4.87 10.00 -21.89
C GLU A 38 4.41 10.43 -20.49
N TYR A 39 3.42 9.74 -19.91
CA TYR A 39 2.86 10.07 -18.60
C TYR A 39 3.34 9.08 -17.54
N GLU A 40 3.78 9.62 -16.40
CA GLU A 40 4.25 8.81 -15.26
C GLU A 40 3.18 7.87 -14.68
N ILE A 41 1.91 8.10 -15.01
CA ILE A 41 0.78 7.31 -14.53
C ILE A 41 0.82 5.85 -15.01
N GLU A 42 1.33 5.61 -16.22
CA GLU A 42 1.47 4.26 -16.78
C GLU A 42 2.46 3.45 -15.94
N ARG A 43 3.60 4.07 -15.58
CA ARG A 43 4.60 3.50 -14.67
C ARG A 43 4.00 3.19 -13.29
N PHE A 44 3.28 4.13 -12.69
CA PHE A 44 2.64 3.93 -11.39
C PHE A 44 1.57 2.83 -11.39
N TYR A 45 0.86 2.66 -12.51
CA TYR A 45 -0.09 1.55 -12.65
C TYR A 45 0.62 0.21 -12.76
N ARG A 46 1.76 0.15 -13.45
CA ARG A 46 2.57 -1.06 -13.62
C ARG A 46 3.24 -1.51 -12.31
N ASP A 47 3.69 -0.56 -11.50
CA ASP A 47 4.36 -0.85 -10.22
C ASP A 47 3.38 -1.17 -9.08
N ALA A 48 2.12 -0.73 -9.17
CA ALA A 48 1.14 -0.90 -8.10
C ALA A 48 0.83 -2.36 -7.73
N PRO A 49 0.64 -3.31 -8.67
CA PRO A 49 0.44 -4.72 -8.35
C PRO A 49 1.64 -5.34 -7.63
N LEU A 50 2.85 -4.99 -8.05
CA LEU A 50 4.11 -5.43 -7.43
C LEU A 50 4.20 -4.97 -5.99
N LEU A 51 3.83 -3.72 -5.71
CA LEU A 51 3.79 -3.18 -4.34
C LEU A 51 2.67 -3.80 -3.48
N CYS A 52 1.55 -4.20 -4.10
CA CYS A 52 0.44 -4.85 -3.40
C CYS A 52 0.75 -6.30 -3.00
N ILE A 53 1.65 -6.99 -3.71
CA ILE A 53 2.01 -8.40 -3.46
C ILE A 53 3.37 -8.51 -2.74
N GLY A 54 4.32 -7.62 -3.04
CA GLY A 54 5.73 -7.72 -2.62
C GLY A 54 5.99 -7.51 -1.12
N GLU A 55 5.17 -6.73 -0.43
CA GLU A 55 5.31 -6.45 1.02
C GLU A 55 4.55 -7.48 1.91
N GLY A 56 4.14 -8.60 1.32
CA GLY A 56 3.30 -9.63 1.93
C GLY A 56 1.82 -9.36 1.69
N THR A 57 1.10 -10.41 1.27
CA THR A 57 -0.35 -10.34 1.08
C THR A 57 -1.07 -9.92 2.37
N ASN A 58 -2.15 -9.17 2.21
CA ASN A 58 -2.96 -8.65 3.33
C ASN A 58 -3.45 -9.79 4.25
N GLU A 59 -3.60 -11.02 3.76
CA GLU A 59 -3.78 -12.23 4.57
C GLU A 59 -2.64 -12.51 5.55
N ILE A 60 -1.39 -12.53 5.07
CA ILE A 60 -0.22 -12.84 5.90
C ILE A 60 -0.06 -11.78 6.99
N GLN A 61 -0.23 -10.49 6.64
CA GLN A 61 -0.18 -9.40 7.62
C GLN A 61 -1.29 -9.54 8.68
N ARG A 62 -2.52 -9.87 8.28
CA ARG A 62 -3.63 -10.14 9.23
C ARG A 62 -3.33 -11.31 10.15
N MET A 63 -2.76 -12.41 9.64
CA MET A 63 -2.38 -13.56 10.46
C MET A 63 -1.27 -13.21 11.48
N ILE A 64 -0.27 -12.43 11.08
CA ILE A 64 0.80 -12.00 11.99
C ILE A 64 0.24 -11.11 13.10
N ILE A 65 -0.63 -10.16 12.76
CA ILE A 65 -1.29 -9.28 13.73
C ILE A 65 -2.15 -10.12 14.69
N ALA A 66 -2.93 -11.08 14.19
CA ALA A 66 -3.73 -11.97 15.03
C ALA A 66 -2.86 -12.78 16.01
N LYS A 67 -1.74 -13.35 15.54
CA LYS A 67 -0.78 -14.06 16.39
C LYS A 67 -0.17 -13.14 17.46
N GLN A 68 0.21 -11.91 17.09
CA GLN A 68 0.74 -10.92 18.04
C GLN A 68 -0.29 -10.47 19.07
N MET A 69 -1.58 -10.40 18.72
CA MET A 69 -2.64 -10.05 19.65
C MET A 69 -2.87 -11.15 20.68
N VAL A 70 -2.90 -12.42 20.25
CA VAL A 70 -3.02 -13.56 21.17
C VAL A 70 -1.82 -13.63 22.11
N ALA A 71 -0.60 -13.51 21.59
CA ALA A 71 0.63 -13.55 22.39
C ALA A 71 0.80 -12.39 23.38
N ARG A 72 0.11 -11.25 23.17
CA ARG A 72 0.10 -10.10 24.10
C ARG A 72 -1.02 -10.16 25.13
N ALA A 73 -2.03 -11.00 24.90
CA ALA A 73 -3.19 -11.14 25.79
C ALA A 73 -2.97 -12.19 26.88
N SER A 74 -1.98 -13.08 26.70
CA SER A 74 -1.43 -14.02 27.68
C SER A 74 -0.15 -13.48 28.29
#